data_AF-A0A6G0N474-F1
#
_entry.id   AF-A0A6G0N474-F1
#
_cell.length_a   1.000
_cell.length_b   1.000
_cell.length_c   1.000
_cell.angle_alpha   90.00
_cell.angle_beta   90.00
_cell.angle_gamma   90.00
#
_symmetry.space_group_name_H-M   'P 1'
#
loop_
_entity.id
_entity.type
_entity.pdbx_description
1 polymer ?
#
loop_
_entity_poly.entity_id
_entity_poly.type
_entity_poly.pdbx_seq_one_letter_code
_entity_poly.pdbx_strand_id
1 'polypeptide(L)'
;MPKRVNWREIAVDVDAAEGEAVVPRLKSFDIDKSQTMGCSICPGADHKMRYRLLECSSETCKGVSPVKCAWRGKMVTCLDSEHVSIFEFGE
;
A
#
# COMPACT_ATOMS: atom_id res chain seq x y z
N MET A 1 16.14 5.31 -15.66
CA MET A 1 14.80 5.56 -15.11
C MET A 1 14.42 4.40 -14.20
N PRO A 2 13.87 4.63 -13.00
CA PRO A 2 13.37 3.55 -12.15
C PRO A 2 12.34 2.72 -12.94
N LYS A 3 12.43 1.38 -12.90
CA LYS A 3 11.42 0.52 -13.53
C LYS A 3 10.06 0.84 -12.91
N ARG A 4 9.05 1.12 -13.74
CA ARG A 4 7.68 1.30 -13.26
C ARG A 4 7.17 -0.05 -12.80
N VAL A 5 6.86 -0.14 -11.50
CA VAL A 5 6.13 -1.28 -10.95
C VAL A 5 4.69 -1.16 -11.40
N ASN A 6 4.15 -2.21 -12.03
CA ASN A 6 2.75 -2.26 -12.41
C ASN A 6 1.93 -2.73 -11.21
N TRP A 7 1.46 -1.77 -10.42
CA TRP A 7 0.66 -2.00 -9.23
C TRP A 7 -0.75 -2.47 -9.61
N ARG A 8 -1.18 -3.63 -9.10
CA ARG A 8 -2.58 -4.06 -9.17
C ARG A 8 -3.40 -3.27 -8.15
N GLU A 9 -4.52 -2.73 -8.59
CA GLU A 9 -5.47 -2.01 -7.74
C GLU A 9 -6.31 -2.99 -6.92
N ILE A 10 -6.43 -2.74 -5.63
CA ILE A 10 -7.26 -3.56 -4.71
C ILE A 10 -8.44 -2.75 -4.19
N ALA A 11 -8.19 -1.48 -3.83
CA ALA A 11 -9.20 -0.48 -3.54
C ALA A 11 -8.64 0.88 -3.94
N VAL A 12 -9.46 1.78 -4.49
CA VAL A 12 -9.00 3.08 -4.97
C VAL A 12 -9.98 4.14 -4.52
N ASP A 13 -9.47 5.15 -3.79
CA ASP A 13 -10.24 6.30 -3.31
C ASP A 13 -11.52 5.89 -2.59
N VAL A 14 -11.36 4.95 -1.65
CA VAL A 14 -12.44 4.49 -0.77
C VAL A 14 -12.32 5.15 0.58
N ASP A 15 -13.40 5.21 1.34
CA ASP A 15 -13.34 5.71 2.71
C ASP A 15 -12.51 4.80 3.62
N ALA A 16 -12.21 5.28 4.84
CA ALA A 16 -11.40 4.55 5.79
C ALA A 16 -11.99 3.19 6.19
N ALA A 17 -13.32 3.07 6.31
CA ALA A 17 -13.98 1.83 6.72
C ALA A 17 -13.90 0.76 5.62
N GLU A 18 -14.15 1.15 4.37
CA GLU A 18 -13.97 0.29 3.22
C GLU A 18 -12.50 -0.13 3.03
N GLY A 19 -11.57 0.81 3.23
CA GLY A 19 -10.13 0.55 3.21
C GLY A 19 -9.70 -0.48 4.26
N GLU A 20 -10.12 -0.31 5.51
CA GLU A 20 -9.82 -1.25 6.61
C GLU A 20 -10.42 -2.64 6.35
N ALA A 21 -11.60 -2.74 5.72
CA ALA A 21 -12.21 -4.03 5.36
C ALA A 21 -11.39 -4.82 4.31
N VAL A 22 -10.52 -4.15 3.56
CA VAL A 22 -9.63 -4.75 2.55
C VAL A 22 -8.32 -5.22 3.16
N VAL A 23 -7.82 -4.57 4.22
CA VAL A 23 -6.52 -4.88 4.84
C VAL A 23 -6.36 -6.37 5.20
N PRO A 24 -7.34 -7.06 5.81
CA PRO A 24 -7.22 -8.49 6.15
C PRO A 24 -7.11 -9.43 4.94
N ARG A 25 -7.46 -8.96 3.73
CA ARG A 25 -7.38 -9.76 2.49
C ARG A 25 -5.97 -9.74 1.89
N LEU A 26 -5.11 -8.81 2.33
CA LEU A 26 -3.73 -8.72 1.88
C LEU A 26 -2.89 -9.83 2.51
N LYS A 27 -1.81 -10.22 1.83
CA LYS A 27 -0.77 -11.08 2.42
C LYS A 27 -0.23 -10.41 3.69
N SER A 28 0.04 -11.19 4.75
CA SER A 28 0.62 -10.66 5.98
C SER A 28 1.83 -9.78 5.68
N PHE A 29 1.82 -8.57 6.22
CA PHE A 29 2.75 -7.52 5.83
C PHE A 29 3.30 -6.72 7.01
N ASP A 30 4.45 -6.11 6.80
CA ASP A 30 5.03 -5.02 7.60
C ASP A 30 5.12 -3.74 6.76
N ILE A 31 5.26 -2.59 7.42
CA ILE A 31 5.49 -1.30 6.76
C ILE A 31 7.00 -1.15 6.51
N ASP A 32 7.44 -1.29 5.26
CA ASP A 32 8.82 -1.04 4.82
C ASP A 32 9.15 0.47 4.85
N LYS A 33 8.21 1.30 4.37
CA LYS A 33 8.39 2.77 4.31
C LYS A 33 7.12 3.49 4.68
N SER A 34 7.25 4.61 5.40
CA SER A 34 6.17 5.56 5.63
C SER A 34 6.65 6.99 5.52
N GLN A 35 6.00 7.78 4.68
CA GLN A 35 6.35 9.17 4.41
C GLN A 35 5.12 9.98 4.05
N THR A 36 5.17 11.29 4.25
CA THR A 36 4.14 12.22 3.77
C THR A 36 4.52 12.78 2.42
N MET A 37 3.54 12.96 1.53
CA MET A 37 3.73 13.62 0.23
C MET A 37 2.49 14.43 -0.15
N GLY A 38 2.56 15.19 -1.26
CA GLY A 38 1.38 15.86 -1.80
C GLY A 38 0.26 14.87 -2.10
N CYS A 39 -0.98 15.24 -1.80
CA CYS A 39 -2.11 14.34 -1.98
C CYS A 39 -2.40 14.10 -3.47
N SER A 40 -2.41 12.84 -3.89
CA SER A 40 -2.84 12.45 -5.23
C SER A 40 -4.31 12.02 -5.30
N ILE A 41 -4.96 11.83 -4.14
CA ILE A 41 -6.40 11.50 -4.06
C ILE A 41 -7.25 12.75 -4.31
N CYS A 42 -6.79 13.91 -3.84
CA CYS A 42 -7.48 15.19 -4.02
C CYS A 42 -6.68 16.08 -4.99
N PRO A 43 -6.97 16.07 -6.30
CA PRO A 43 -6.23 16.87 -7.28
C PRO A 43 -6.30 18.36 -6.95
N GLY A 44 -5.12 19.01 -6.90
CA GLY A 44 -5.02 20.46 -6.65
C GLY A 44 -5.14 20.86 -5.17
N ALA A 45 -5.26 19.91 -4.24
CA ALA A 45 -5.25 20.22 -2.81
C ALA A 45 -3.83 20.46 -2.27
N ASP A 46 -3.70 21.42 -1.34
CA ASP A 46 -2.43 21.73 -0.67
C ASP A 46 -2.12 20.81 0.51
N HIS A 47 -3.09 20.01 0.95
CA HIS A 47 -2.92 19.06 2.04
C HIS A 47 -2.03 17.86 1.62
N LYS A 48 -1.63 17.06 2.62
CA LYS A 48 -0.75 15.92 2.43
C LYS A 48 -1.50 14.59 2.47
N MET A 49 -0.88 13.57 1.91
CA MET A 49 -1.26 12.17 2.12
C MET A 49 -0.09 11.41 2.74
N ARG A 50 -0.39 10.34 3.47
CA ARG A 50 0.61 9.38 3.94
C ARG A 50 0.76 8.25 2.92
N TYR A 51 1.95 8.14 2.36
CA TYR A 51 2.37 7.03 1.51
C TYR A 51 3.02 5.96 2.38
N ARG A 52 2.60 4.71 2.23
CA ARG A 52 3.19 3.53 2.87
C ARG A 52 3.52 2.48 1.82
N LEU A 53 4.75 1.97 1.88
CA LEU A 53 5.16 0.77 1.14
C LEU A 53 5.16 -0.41 2.12
N LEU A 54 4.59 -1.52 1.68
CA LEU A 54 4.44 -2.74 2.48
C LEU A 54 5.30 -3.85 1.90
N GLU A 55 5.76 -4.72 2.77
CA GLU A 55 6.51 -5.90 2.42
C GLU A 55 5.95 -7.14 3.10
N CYS A 56 6.14 -8.30 2.48
CA CYS A 56 5.65 -9.56 3.04
C CYS A 56 6.33 -9.89 4.38
N SER A 57 5.53 -10.17 5.39
CA SER A 57 5.95 -10.64 6.71
C SER A 57 5.56 -12.10 7.00
N SER A 58 4.93 -12.79 6.04
CA SER A 58 4.49 -14.18 6.17
C SER A 58 5.63 -15.15 6.51
N GLU A 59 5.54 -15.81 7.66
CA GLU A 59 6.46 -16.87 8.09
C GLU A 59 6.49 -18.05 7.12
N THR A 60 5.36 -18.38 6.50
CA THR A 60 5.29 -19.40 5.45
C THR A 60 6.19 -19.04 4.27
N CYS A 61 6.16 -17.78 3.82
CA CYS A 61 7.03 -17.33 2.74
C CYS A 61 8.52 -17.39 3.13
N LYS A 62 8.84 -17.02 4.38
CA LYS A 62 10.22 -17.10 4.91
C LYS A 62 10.73 -18.54 5.00
N GLY A 63 9.86 -19.50 5.32
CA GLY A 63 10.22 -20.93 5.41
C GLY A 63 10.43 -21.61 4.06
N VAL A 64 9.75 -21.16 2.99
CA VAL A 64 9.80 -21.77 1.66
C VAL A 64 11.07 -21.38 0.89
N SER A 65 11.59 -20.17 1.08
CA SER A 65 12.73 -19.66 0.30
C SER A 65 13.64 -18.79 1.16
N PRO A 66 14.98 -18.91 1.00
CA PRO A 66 15.93 -17.98 1.63
C PRO A 66 15.88 -16.58 0.99
N VAL A 67 15.26 -16.44 -0.19
CA VAL A 67 15.06 -15.15 -0.85
C VAL A 67 13.78 -14.51 -0.34
N LYS A 68 13.84 -13.22 -0.03
CA LYS A 68 12.69 -12.44 0.41
C LYS A 68 11.55 -12.54 -0.61
N CYS A 69 10.34 -12.75 -0.11
CA CYS A 69 9.13 -12.77 -0.93
C CYS A 69 9.02 -11.49 -1.76
N ALA A 70 8.74 -11.64 -3.05
CA ALA A 70 8.65 -10.53 -3.98
C ALA A 70 7.37 -9.69 -3.82
N TRP A 71 6.38 -10.19 -3.08
CA TRP A 71 5.14 -9.47 -2.81
C TRP A 71 5.42 -8.14 -2.11
N ARG A 72 4.78 -7.09 -2.62
CA ARG A 72 4.73 -5.77 -2.01
C ARG A 72 3.32 -5.22 -2.03
N GLY A 73 3.00 -4.43 -1.02
CA GLY A 73 1.80 -3.61 -0.99
C GLY A 73 2.14 -2.13 -1.04
N LYS A 74 1.17 -1.31 -1.39
CA LYS A 74 1.25 0.16 -1.32
C LYS A 74 -0.09 0.67 -0.80
N MET A 75 -0.05 1.53 0.20
CA MET A 75 -1.21 2.24 0.72
C MET A 75 -0.93 3.74 0.66
N VAL A 76 -1.89 4.51 0.14
CA VAL A 76 -1.89 5.97 0.24
C VAL A 76 -3.15 6.39 0.97
N THR A 77 -3.00 7.22 2.01
CA THR A 77 -4.11 7.71 2.83
C THR A 77 -4.10 9.22 2.83
N CYS A 78 -5.18 9.86 2.36
CA CYS A 78 -5.37 11.29 2.51
C CYS A 78 -5.35 11.66 4.00
N LEU A 79 -4.62 12.70 4.41
CA LEU A 79 -4.59 13.11 5.82
C LEU A 79 -5.72 14.07 6.20
N ASP A 80 -6.56 14.44 5.24
CA ASP A 80 -7.67 15.38 5.42
C ASP A 80 -9.02 14.65 5.37
N SER A 81 -9.28 13.89 4.28
CA SER A 81 -10.51 13.11 4.11
C SER A 81 -10.43 11.67 4.64
N GLU A 82 -9.23 11.21 5.03
CA GLU A 82 -8.96 9.82 5.44
C GLU A 82 -9.23 8.76 4.36
N HIS A 83 -9.57 9.16 3.13
CA HIS A 83 -9.72 8.25 1.99
C HIS A 83 -8.42 7.51 1.69
N VAL A 84 -8.53 6.27 1.24
CA VAL A 84 -7.40 5.35 1.04
C VAL A 84 -7.43 4.74 -0.36
N SER A 85 -6.24 4.56 -0.96
CA SER A 85 -6.04 3.65 -2.09
C SER A 85 -4.99 2.59 -1.76
N ILE A 86 -5.31 1.33 -2.04
CA ILE A 86 -4.54 0.13 -1.71
C ILE A 86 -4.20 -0.62 -2.99
N PHE A 87 -2.94 -1.00 -3.12
CA PHE A 87 -2.41 -1.70 -4.28
C PHE A 87 -1.43 -2.80 -3.88
N GLU A 88 -1.20 -3.75 -4.77
CA GLU A 88 -0.18 -4.78 -4.57
C GLU A 88 0.59 -5.13 -5.85
N PHE A 89 1.69 -5.84 -5.68
CA PHE A 89 2.55 -6.32 -6.75
C PHE A 89 3.31 -7.58 -6.31
N GLY A 90 3.53 -8.52 -7.23
CA GLY A 90 4.24 -9.77 -6.99
C GLY A 90 3.35 -10.81 -6.32
N GLU A 91 3.37 -12.05 -6.81
CA GLU A 91 2.61 -13.19 -6.25
C GLU A 91 3.55 -14.16 -5.52
#